data_AF-A0AAV5USE2-F1
#
_entry.id   AF-A0AAV5USE2-F1
#
_cell.length_a   1.000
_cell.length_b   1.000
_cell.length_c   1.000
_cell.angle_alpha   90.00
_cell.angle_beta   90.00
_cell.angle_gamma   90.00
#
_symmetry.space_group_name_H-M   'P 1'
#
loop_
_entity.id
_entity.type
_entity.pdbx_description
1 polymer ?
#
loop_
_entity_poly.entity_id
_entity_poly.type
_entity_poly.pdbx_seq_one_letter_code
_entity_poly.pdbx_strand_id
1 'polypeptide(L)'
;TVIVLLAVVTAAAAQCTGNDHPSCASWKRNNYCTNNSPETVKKYCGVACGFCTRDGFQTALGGGNNLAACVDTNANCASWQATRQFCTNPANSNAMKLQYCCATCRPAVLATRTTVVPSTVGGSTVTGKTRKDTFGLRCLPYSMLFATVALLAFLSGAAAQCTGNDAPQCASWKANAGFCTNTGYTMEMRKQYCGVACGFCNRDGSQTAAGGGSTVEECVDKNANCANWVVTQNFCARADYSNSMKLLYCCKTCRPVIFAPSTPAASTAASGATDATT
;
A
#
# COMPACT_ATOMS: atom_id res chain seq x y z
N THR A 1 -21.90 23.94 6.21
CA THR A 1 -21.27 23.28 5.05
C THR A 1 -20.80 21.91 5.49
N VAL A 2 -21.52 20.85 5.11
CA VAL A 2 -21.25 19.48 5.57
C VAL A 2 -20.20 18.87 4.65
N ILE A 3 -18.98 18.70 5.15
CA ILE A 3 -17.89 18.04 4.43
C ILE A 3 -17.95 16.55 4.76
N VAL A 4 -18.39 15.75 3.79
CA VAL A 4 -18.35 14.29 3.86
C VAL A 4 -16.89 13.84 3.70
N LEU A 5 -16.27 13.44 4.81
CA LEU A 5 -14.94 12.84 4.83
C LEU A 5 -15.01 11.40 4.29
N LEU A 6 -14.59 11.19 3.04
CA LEU A 6 -14.28 9.86 2.53
C LEU A 6 -12.97 9.38 3.16
N ALA A 7 -13.07 8.40 4.05
CA ALA A 7 -11.92 7.63 4.52
C ALA A 7 -11.40 6.74 3.38
N VAL A 8 -10.27 7.11 2.77
CA VAL A 8 -9.56 6.24 1.83
C VAL A 8 -8.70 5.27 2.64
N VAL A 9 -9.24 4.10 2.94
CA VAL A 9 -8.47 2.96 3.44
C VAL A 9 -7.60 2.46 2.29
N THR A 10 -6.33 2.86 2.25
CA THR A 10 -5.35 2.23 1.36
C THR A 10 -4.90 0.92 1.98
N ALA A 11 -5.70 -0.13 1.78
CA ALA A 11 -5.20 -1.49 1.95
C ALA A 11 -4.08 -1.69 0.92
N ALA A 12 -2.85 -1.88 1.37
CA ALA A 12 -1.74 -2.32 0.53
C ALA A 12 -2.01 -3.76 0.09
N ALA A 13 -2.89 -3.94 -0.90
CA ALA A 13 -3.14 -5.22 -1.52
C ALA A 13 -1.85 -5.66 -2.20
N ALA A 14 -1.28 -6.79 -1.78
CA ALA A 14 -0.11 -7.39 -2.42
C ALA A 14 -0.33 -7.46 -3.94
N GLN A 15 0.43 -6.67 -4.70
CA GLN A 15 0.21 -6.53 -6.13
C GLN A 15 0.56 -7.86 -6.80
N CYS A 16 -0.39 -8.42 -7.54
CA CYS A 16 -0.15 -9.57 -8.37
C CYS A 16 0.86 -9.19 -9.45
N THR A 17 2.00 -9.87 -9.48
CA THR A 17 2.89 -9.80 -10.63
C THR A 17 2.31 -10.77 -11.66
N GLY A 18 2.11 -10.33 -12.91
CA GLY A 18 1.47 -11.16 -13.96
C GLY A 18 2.28 -12.41 -14.36
N ASN A 19 3.47 -12.60 -13.78
CA ASN A 19 4.40 -13.67 -14.09
C ASN A 19 4.66 -14.52 -12.84
N ASP A 20 4.32 -15.81 -12.92
CA ASP A 20 4.75 -16.77 -11.92
C ASP A 20 6.26 -17.04 -12.00
N HIS A 21 6.83 -17.42 -10.87
CA HIS A 21 8.18 -17.99 -10.80
C HIS A 21 8.22 -19.29 -11.63
N PRO A 22 9.31 -19.56 -12.38
CA PRO A 22 9.42 -20.77 -13.22
C PRO A 22 9.18 -22.08 -12.45
N SER A 23 9.52 -22.10 -11.15
CA SER A 23 9.35 -23.27 -10.28
C SER A 23 7.93 -23.49 -9.75
N CYS A 24 6.96 -22.60 -10.04
CA CYS A 24 5.62 -22.67 -9.47
C CYS A 24 4.87 -23.96 -9.82
N ALA A 25 5.12 -24.55 -11.00
CA ALA A 25 4.56 -25.84 -11.36
C ALA A 25 5.03 -26.95 -10.40
N SER A 26 6.30 -26.93 -9.99
CA SER A 26 6.85 -27.89 -9.02
C SER A 26 6.37 -27.59 -7.60
N TRP A 27 6.38 -26.32 -7.21
CA TRP A 27 5.94 -25.91 -5.86
C TRP A 27 4.46 -26.18 -5.63
N LYS A 28 3.61 -25.98 -6.64
CA LYS A 28 2.19 -26.33 -6.57
C LYS A 28 1.96 -27.81 -6.28
N ARG A 29 2.75 -28.71 -6.89
CA ARG A 29 2.69 -30.16 -6.59
C ARG A 29 3.10 -30.49 -5.15
N ASN A 30 3.91 -29.65 -4.52
CA ASN A 30 4.36 -29.79 -3.14
C ASN A 30 3.51 -28.97 -2.14
N ASN A 31 2.23 -28.72 -2.44
CA ASN A 31 1.30 -27.99 -1.57
C ASN A 31 1.71 -26.54 -1.24
N TYR A 32 2.53 -25.90 -2.08
CA TYR A 32 2.98 -24.53 -1.83
C TYR A 32 1.81 -23.53 -1.73
N CYS A 33 0.78 -23.70 -2.55
CA CYS A 33 -0.39 -22.81 -2.60
C CYS A 33 -1.21 -22.81 -1.30
N THR A 34 -1.14 -23.87 -0.50
CA THR A 34 -1.90 -24.01 0.76
C THR A 34 -1.02 -23.82 2.00
N ASN A 35 0.28 -24.13 1.91
CA ASN A 35 1.19 -24.14 3.05
C ASN A 35 1.92 -22.81 3.27
N ASN A 36 1.77 -21.83 2.38
CA ASN A 36 2.43 -20.53 2.46
C ASN A 36 1.43 -19.39 2.63
N SER A 37 1.91 -18.26 3.16
CA SER A 37 1.05 -17.09 3.34
C SER A 37 0.47 -16.62 1.99
N PRO A 38 -0.77 -16.12 1.96
CA PRO A 38 -1.38 -15.61 0.73
C PRO A 38 -0.56 -14.51 0.06
N GLU A 39 0.18 -13.68 0.82
CA GLU A 39 1.06 -12.67 0.23
C GLU A 39 2.24 -13.31 -0.50
N THR A 40 2.84 -14.33 0.11
CA THR A 40 3.98 -15.08 -0.45
C THR A 40 3.56 -15.84 -1.70
N VAL A 41 2.36 -16.45 -1.67
CA VAL A 41 1.78 -17.12 -2.84
C VAL A 41 1.46 -16.12 -3.95
N LYS A 42 0.83 -14.98 -3.64
CA LYS A 42 0.55 -13.92 -4.62
C LYS A 42 1.80 -13.35 -5.28
N LYS A 43 2.90 -13.23 -4.53
CA LYS A 43 4.16 -12.67 -5.01
C LYS A 43 4.88 -13.59 -6.00
N TYR A 44 4.92 -14.89 -5.73
CA TYR A 44 5.74 -15.82 -6.49
C TYR A 44 4.94 -16.73 -7.42
N CYS A 45 3.76 -17.18 -7.02
CA CYS A 45 2.96 -18.16 -7.76
C CYS A 45 1.49 -17.76 -7.84
N GLY A 46 1.23 -16.45 -7.94
CA GLY A 46 -0.12 -15.91 -7.86
C GLY A 46 -1.02 -16.52 -8.91
N VAL A 47 -0.54 -16.72 -10.13
CA VAL A 47 -1.32 -17.23 -11.26
C VAL A 47 -1.49 -18.74 -11.16
N ALA A 48 -0.40 -19.48 -10.94
CA ALA A 48 -0.42 -20.94 -10.83
C ALA A 48 -1.30 -21.42 -9.67
N CYS A 49 -1.33 -20.66 -8.58
CA CYS A 49 -2.16 -20.93 -7.41
C CYS A 49 -3.56 -20.27 -7.48
N GLY A 50 -3.89 -19.55 -8.56
CA GLY A 50 -5.23 -19.00 -8.79
C GLY A 50 -5.59 -17.78 -7.96
N PHE A 51 -4.63 -17.12 -7.31
CA PHE A 51 -4.78 -15.86 -6.56
C PHE A 51 -4.67 -14.62 -7.45
N CYS A 52 -4.06 -14.79 -8.62
CA CYS A 52 -3.84 -13.76 -9.60
C CYS A 52 -4.26 -14.27 -10.98
N THR A 53 -4.71 -13.37 -11.84
CA THR A 53 -4.79 -13.65 -13.27
C THR A 53 -3.42 -13.38 -13.91
N ARG A 54 -3.13 -13.99 -15.07
CA ARG A 54 -1.92 -13.67 -15.88
C ARG A 54 -1.76 -12.17 -16.16
N ASP A 55 -2.85 -11.44 -16.03
CA ASP A 55 -2.89 -10.00 -16.26
C ASP A 55 -2.63 -9.16 -14.99
N GLY A 56 -2.21 -9.79 -13.89
CA GLY A 56 -1.83 -9.09 -12.65
C GLY A 56 -3.01 -8.59 -11.81
N PHE A 57 -4.22 -9.16 -11.98
CA PHE A 57 -5.37 -8.84 -11.11
C PHE A 57 -5.53 -9.89 -10.02
N GLN A 58 -5.77 -9.45 -8.78
CA GLN A 58 -6.21 -10.35 -7.73
C GLN A 58 -7.59 -10.90 -8.11
N THR A 59 -7.72 -12.23 -8.19
CA THR A 59 -9.03 -12.86 -8.13
C THR A 59 -9.61 -12.54 -6.76
N ALA A 60 -10.80 -11.94 -6.74
CA ALA A 60 -11.47 -11.60 -5.50
C ALA A 60 -11.62 -12.89 -4.66
N LEU A 61 -10.93 -12.92 -3.51
CA LEU A 61 -11.10 -13.88 -2.42
C LEU A 61 -10.95 -15.37 -2.79
N GLY A 62 -9.72 -15.79 -3.02
CA GLY A 62 -9.33 -17.20 -2.97
C GLY A 62 -9.63 -17.96 -4.27
N GLY A 63 -8.59 -18.57 -4.82
CA GLY A 63 -8.63 -19.26 -6.11
C GLY A 63 -9.69 -20.35 -6.17
N GLY A 64 -10.80 -20.02 -6.80
CA GLY A 64 -11.85 -20.93 -7.22
C GLY A 64 -12.49 -20.35 -8.48
N ASN A 65 -13.10 -21.21 -9.30
CA ASN A 65 -13.75 -20.86 -10.56
C ASN A 65 -15.00 -19.96 -10.40
N ASN A 66 -15.10 -19.17 -9.33
CA ASN A 66 -16.16 -18.19 -9.07
C ASN A 66 -15.99 -16.91 -9.88
N LEU A 67 -15.67 -17.10 -11.16
CA LEU A 67 -15.86 -16.14 -12.23
C LEU A 67 -17.35 -15.81 -12.43
N ALA A 68 -18.24 -16.57 -11.77
CA ALA A 68 -19.69 -16.54 -11.84
C ALA A 68 -20.37 -15.41 -11.03
N ALA A 69 -19.67 -14.65 -10.20
CA ALA A 69 -20.28 -13.58 -9.39
C ALA A 69 -19.50 -12.25 -9.46
N CYS A 70 -19.01 -11.89 -10.64
CA CYS A 70 -18.52 -10.54 -10.90
C CYS A 70 -19.72 -9.59 -10.97
N VAL A 71 -20.05 -8.96 -9.86
CA VAL A 71 -21.13 -7.95 -9.74
C VAL A 71 -20.53 -6.55 -9.63
N ASP A 72 -21.25 -5.54 -10.13
CA ASP A 72 -20.83 -4.15 -9.96
C ASP A 72 -20.94 -3.76 -8.49
N THR A 73 -19.85 -3.24 -7.92
CA THR A 73 -19.84 -2.76 -6.54
C THR A 73 -20.44 -1.36 -6.44
N ASN A 74 -20.42 -0.59 -7.53
CA ASN A 74 -21.01 0.74 -7.59
C ASN A 74 -22.30 0.75 -8.44
N ALA A 75 -23.39 1.30 -7.89
CA ALA A 75 -24.65 1.40 -8.62
C ALA A 75 -24.59 2.31 -9.87
N ASN A 76 -23.58 3.18 -9.97
CA ASN A 76 -23.44 4.13 -11.08
C ASN A 76 -22.67 3.57 -12.27
N CYS A 77 -22.27 2.30 -12.27
CA CYS A 77 -21.42 1.73 -13.32
C CYS A 77 -21.98 1.89 -14.74
N ALA A 78 -23.28 1.71 -14.91
CA ALA A 78 -23.95 1.95 -16.20
C ALA A 78 -23.83 3.42 -16.64
N SER A 79 -24.09 4.36 -15.73
CA SER A 79 -24.00 5.81 -16.00
C SER A 79 -22.56 6.25 -16.27
N TRP A 80 -21.60 5.78 -15.49
CA TRP A 80 -20.18 6.08 -15.68
C TRP A 80 -19.66 5.53 -17.00
N GLN A 81 -20.10 4.35 -17.42
CA GLN A 81 -19.74 3.82 -18.72
C GLN A 81 -20.39 4.64 -19.85
N ALA A 82 -21.66 4.99 -19.74
CA ALA A 82 -22.37 5.76 -20.77
C ALA A 82 -21.83 7.19 -20.94
N THR A 83 -21.54 7.89 -19.84
CA THR A 83 -21.21 9.32 -19.87
C THR A 83 -19.72 9.61 -19.90
N ARG A 84 -18.89 8.76 -19.28
CA ARG A 84 -17.45 8.99 -19.08
C ARG A 84 -16.57 7.93 -19.70
N GLN A 85 -17.19 6.96 -20.39
CA GLN A 85 -16.49 5.83 -20.98
C GLN A 85 -15.58 5.13 -19.95
N PHE A 86 -16.03 5.00 -18.70
CA PHE A 86 -15.20 4.60 -17.57
C PHE A 86 -14.38 3.32 -17.84
N CYS A 87 -14.95 2.35 -18.54
CA CYS A 87 -14.32 1.06 -18.84
C CYS A 87 -13.29 1.13 -19.97
N THR A 88 -13.41 2.06 -20.91
CA THR A 88 -12.47 2.25 -22.03
C THR A 88 -11.50 3.41 -21.80
N ASN A 89 -11.76 4.27 -20.82
CA ASN A 89 -10.92 5.42 -20.51
C ASN A 89 -9.52 4.97 -20.03
N PRO A 90 -8.43 5.38 -20.70
CA PRO A 90 -7.07 4.98 -20.35
C PRO A 90 -6.54 5.62 -19.08
N ALA A 91 -7.14 6.71 -18.60
CA ALA A 91 -6.78 7.34 -17.33
C ALA A 91 -7.14 6.45 -16.12
N ASN A 92 -8.06 5.50 -16.30
CA ASN A 92 -8.46 4.54 -15.27
C ASN A 92 -7.72 3.22 -15.48
N SER A 93 -7.05 2.73 -14.44
CA SER A 93 -6.44 1.40 -14.50
C SER A 93 -7.51 0.31 -14.63
N ASN A 94 -7.16 -0.81 -15.27
CA ASN A 94 -8.03 -1.98 -15.34
C ASN A 94 -8.40 -2.51 -13.93
N ALA A 95 -7.54 -2.27 -12.93
CA ALA A 95 -7.81 -2.66 -11.53
C ALA A 95 -8.99 -1.87 -10.98
N MET A 96 -8.91 -0.54 -11.15
CA MET A 96 -9.94 0.38 -10.68
C MET A 96 -11.27 0.14 -11.40
N LYS A 97 -11.21 -0.10 -12.73
CA LYS A 97 -12.39 -0.44 -13.53
C LYS A 97 -13.11 -1.67 -12.99
N LEU A 98 -12.37 -2.75 -12.73
CA LEU A 98 -12.94 -4.00 -12.23
C LEU A 98 -13.28 -3.97 -10.75
N GLN A 99 -12.61 -3.14 -9.95
CA GLN A 99 -12.90 -2.95 -8.52
C GLN A 99 -14.27 -2.29 -8.30
N TYR A 100 -14.59 -1.26 -9.09
CA TYR A 100 -15.87 -0.55 -8.95
C TYR A 100 -16.98 -1.17 -9.80
N CYS A 101 -16.65 -1.56 -11.04
CA CYS A 101 -17.61 -1.91 -12.07
C CYS A 101 -17.23 -3.21 -12.76
N CYS A 102 -17.10 -4.29 -11.98
CA CYS A 102 -16.69 -5.60 -12.47
C CYS A 102 -17.58 -6.08 -13.63
N ALA A 103 -18.90 -6.16 -13.43
CA ALA A 103 -19.81 -6.69 -14.43
C ALA A 103 -19.86 -5.82 -15.68
N THR A 104 -19.97 -4.50 -15.49
CA THR A 104 -20.09 -3.54 -16.59
C THR A 104 -18.79 -3.42 -17.41
N CYS A 105 -17.62 -3.36 -16.76
CA CYS A 105 -16.36 -3.08 -17.47
C CYS A 105 -15.65 -4.31 -18.02
N ARG A 106 -15.99 -5.50 -17.55
CA ARG A 106 -15.28 -6.72 -17.91
C ARG A 106 -15.25 -7.03 -19.41
N PRO A 107 -16.34 -6.90 -20.19
CA PRO A 107 -16.28 -7.13 -21.64
C PRO A 107 -15.30 -6.19 -22.35
N ALA A 108 -15.28 -4.91 -21.99
CA ALA A 108 -14.40 -3.91 -22.60
C ALA A 108 -12.91 -4.14 -22.23
N VAL A 109 -12.65 -4.48 -20.96
CA VAL A 109 -11.28 -4.78 -20.47
C VAL A 109 -10.72 -6.05 -21.13
N LEU A 110 -11.57 -7.05 -21.40
CA LEU A 110 -11.18 -8.27 -22.12
C LEU A 110 -11.01 -8.02 -23.63
N ALA A 111 -11.93 -7.26 -24.26
CA ALA A 111 -11.90 -6.99 -25.70
C ALA A 111 -10.67 -6.18 -26.13
N THR A 112 -10.20 -5.24 -25.31
CA THR A 112 -9.00 -4.45 -25.59
C THR A 112 -7.72 -5.31 -25.66
N ARG A 113 -7.76 -6.56 -25.19
CA ARG A 113 -6.60 -7.46 -25.13
C ARG A 113 -6.52 -8.43 -26.30
N THR A 114 -7.62 -8.69 -27.01
CA THR A 114 -7.64 -9.60 -28.17
C THR A 114 -7.05 -8.94 -29.42
N THR A 115 -6.89 -7.63 -29.44
CA THR A 115 -6.38 -6.85 -30.60
C THR A 115 -4.87 -6.66 -30.61
N VAL A 116 -4.10 -7.44 -29.86
CA VAL A 116 -2.65 -7.55 -30.11
C VAL A 116 -2.45 -8.59 -31.22
N VAL A 117 -2.61 -8.15 -32.48
CA VAL A 117 -2.27 -8.96 -33.65
C VAL A 117 -0.78 -9.36 -33.51
N PRO A 118 -0.43 -10.66 -33.59
CA PRO A 118 0.97 -11.05 -33.62
C PRO A 118 1.59 -10.41 -34.87
N SER A 119 2.56 -9.50 -34.67
CA SER A 119 3.44 -9.06 -35.75
C SER A 119 4.12 -10.29 -36.33
N THR A 120 3.61 -10.73 -37.47
CA THR A 120 4.24 -11.75 -38.28
C THR A 120 5.51 -11.12 -38.83
N VAL A 121 6.66 -11.51 -38.29
CA VAL A 121 7.96 -11.24 -38.92
C VAL A 121 8.04 -12.12 -40.15
N GLY A 122 7.42 -11.65 -41.24
CA GLY A 122 7.53 -12.22 -42.58
C GLY A 122 8.58 -11.44 -43.35
N GLY A 123 9.76 -12.04 -43.52
CA GLY A 123 10.74 -11.55 -44.49
C GLY A 123 10.12 -11.56 -45.89
N SER A 124 10.09 -10.40 -46.53
CA SER A 124 9.84 -10.29 -47.96
C SER A 124 10.77 -9.25 -48.55
N THR A 125 11.70 -9.75 -49.34
CA THR A 125 12.57 -9.00 -50.23
C THR A 125 11.68 -8.36 -51.29
N VAL A 126 11.46 -7.05 -51.19
CA VAL A 126 10.83 -6.26 -52.26
C VAL A 126 11.88 -5.30 -52.81
N THR A 127 12.41 -5.67 -53.97
CA THR A 127 13.10 -4.77 -54.89
C THR A 127 12.04 -3.85 -55.52
N GLY A 128 12.08 -2.55 -55.23
CA GLY A 128 11.10 -1.62 -55.79
C GLY A 128 11.36 -0.14 -55.51
N LYS A 129 12.07 0.49 -56.44
CA LYS A 129 12.11 1.93 -56.80
C LYS A 129 11.89 2.99 -55.71
N THR A 130 12.96 3.75 -55.49
CA THR A 130 13.02 5.10 -54.93
C THR A 130 12.01 6.06 -55.58
N ARG A 131 11.08 6.58 -54.77
CA ARG A 131 10.50 7.92 -54.98
C ARG A 131 10.82 8.77 -53.77
N LYS A 132 11.49 9.88 -54.06
CA LYS A 132 12.05 10.84 -53.12
C LYS A 132 11.04 11.98 -53.00
N ASP A 133 10.06 11.84 -52.13
CA ASP A 133 9.18 12.94 -51.78
C ASP A 133 9.40 13.33 -50.31
N THR A 134 10.14 14.43 -50.21
CA THR A 134 10.40 15.24 -49.05
C THR A 134 9.10 15.74 -48.44
N PHE A 135 8.72 15.25 -47.25
CA PHE A 135 7.86 16.00 -46.35
C PHE A 135 8.46 15.97 -44.94
N GLY A 136 9.08 17.10 -44.59
CA GLY A 136 9.57 17.36 -43.25
C GLY A 136 8.40 17.65 -42.31
N LEU A 137 8.13 16.75 -41.38
CA LEU A 137 7.41 17.06 -40.16
C LEU A 137 8.36 16.84 -38.98
N ARG A 138 8.73 17.95 -38.33
CA ARG A 138 9.50 17.98 -37.09
C ARG A 138 8.61 17.50 -35.94
N CYS A 139 8.72 16.24 -35.56
CA CYS A 139 8.26 15.74 -34.27
C CYS A 139 9.45 15.68 -33.31
N LEU A 140 9.50 16.63 -32.37
CA LEU A 140 10.43 16.61 -31.24
C LEU A 140 10.04 15.50 -30.24
N PRO A 141 10.98 14.74 -29.67
CA PRO A 141 10.68 13.60 -28.81
C PRO A 141 10.39 14.03 -27.38
N TYR A 142 9.10 14.03 -26.99
CA TYR A 142 8.61 14.21 -25.61
C TYR A 142 8.57 12.87 -24.82
N SER A 143 9.31 11.86 -25.27
CA SER A 143 9.21 10.47 -24.79
C SER A 143 10.23 10.08 -23.71
N MET A 144 11.14 10.97 -23.29
CA MET A 144 12.13 10.64 -22.25
C MET A 144 11.86 11.23 -20.87
N LEU A 145 10.82 12.07 -20.71
CA LEU A 145 10.54 12.76 -19.44
C LEU A 145 9.62 11.97 -18.48
N PHE A 146 9.00 10.88 -18.95
CA PHE A 146 8.10 10.05 -18.12
C PHE A 146 8.80 8.85 -17.45
N ALA A 147 10.00 8.47 -17.88
CA ALA A 147 10.70 7.31 -17.33
C ALA A 147 11.39 7.60 -15.98
N THR A 148 11.71 8.86 -15.67
CA THR A 148 12.41 9.23 -14.43
C THR A 148 11.49 9.45 -13.23
N VAL A 149 10.23 9.84 -13.45
CA VAL A 149 9.28 10.10 -12.33
C VAL A 149 8.73 8.80 -11.72
N ALA A 150 8.65 7.71 -12.48
CA ALA A 150 8.14 6.43 -11.98
C ALA A 150 9.17 5.66 -11.12
N LEU A 151 10.46 5.97 -11.22
CA LEU A 151 11.52 5.23 -10.53
C LEU A 151 11.79 5.72 -9.09
N LEU A 152 11.34 6.93 -8.72
CA LEU A 152 11.47 7.48 -7.36
C LEU A 152 10.34 7.08 -6.40
N ALA A 153 9.26 6.45 -6.88
CA ALA A 153 8.13 6.05 -6.05
C ALA A 153 8.24 4.63 -5.45
N PHE A 154 9.28 3.85 -5.81
CA PHE A 154 9.41 2.45 -5.41
C PHE A 154 10.37 2.18 -4.24
N LEU A 155 11.05 3.20 -3.71
CA LEU A 155 12.03 3.05 -2.61
C LEU A 155 11.48 3.37 -1.21
N SER A 156 10.22 3.81 -1.09
CA SER A 156 9.61 4.13 0.21
C SER A 156 8.64 3.03 0.67
N GLY A 157 9.09 2.06 1.46
CA GLY A 157 8.14 1.06 1.97
C GLY A 157 8.54 0.09 3.09
N ALA A 158 9.81 0.00 3.51
CA ALA A 158 10.20 -0.96 4.56
C ALA A 158 10.47 -0.31 5.94
N ALA A 159 10.69 1.00 6.00
CA ALA A 159 11.02 1.69 7.24
C ALA A 159 9.78 2.08 8.09
N ALA A 160 8.59 2.14 7.51
CA ALA A 160 7.43 2.81 8.13
C ALA A 160 6.50 1.92 8.99
N GLN A 161 6.95 0.75 9.46
CA GLN A 161 6.07 -0.15 10.24
C GLN A 161 6.22 -0.03 11.75
N CYS A 162 7.12 0.81 12.22
CA CYS A 162 7.23 1.12 13.64
C CYS A 162 6.23 2.23 13.98
N THR A 163 5.16 1.87 14.66
CA THR A 163 4.11 2.80 15.13
C THR A 163 4.53 3.54 16.40
N GLY A 164 5.59 3.08 17.07
CA GLY A 164 6.02 3.56 18.39
C GLY A 164 5.15 3.08 19.55
N ASN A 165 4.07 2.34 19.25
CA ASN A 165 3.13 1.80 20.24
C ASN A 165 2.81 0.35 19.95
N ASP A 166 2.87 -0.48 20.98
CA ASP A 166 2.44 -1.87 20.89
C ASP A 166 0.92 -1.98 20.95
N ALA A 167 0.39 -3.05 20.36
CA ALA A 167 -1.00 -3.43 20.53
C ALA A 167 -1.28 -3.76 22.01
N PRO A 168 -2.49 -3.50 22.53
CA PRO A 168 -2.83 -3.82 23.93
C PRO A 168 -2.62 -5.29 24.29
N GLN A 169 -2.74 -6.17 23.29
CA GLN A 169 -2.59 -7.62 23.40
C GLN A 169 -1.11 -8.06 23.51
N CYS A 170 -0.16 -7.15 23.26
CA CYS A 170 1.23 -7.52 23.00
C CYS A 170 1.90 -8.21 24.18
N ALA A 171 1.59 -7.78 25.41
CA ALA A 171 2.10 -8.42 26.62
C ALA A 171 1.72 -9.91 26.68
N SER A 172 0.47 -10.23 26.34
CA SER A 172 -0.03 -11.62 26.28
C SER A 172 0.61 -12.41 25.14
N TRP A 173 0.72 -11.83 23.95
CA TRP A 173 1.34 -12.50 22.79
C TRP A 173 2.83 -12.80 23.01
N LYS A 174 3.56 -11.87 23.63
CA LYS A 174 4.96 -12.05 24.01
C LYS A 174 5.11 -13.18 25.04
N ALA A 175 4.25 -13.23 26.06
CA ALA A 175 4.31 -14.22 27.13
C ALA A 175 3.91 -15.64 26.70
N ASN A 176 2.85 -15.78 25.90
CA ASN A 176 2.21 -17.08 25.66
C ASN A 176 2.76 -17.85 24.45
N ALA A 177 3.17 -17.15 23.39
CA ALA A 177 3.49 -17.78 22.09
C ALA A 177 4.86 -17.38 21.54
N GLY A 178 5.67 -16.65 22.34
CA GLY A 178 6.94 -16.11 21.89
C GLY A 178 6.78 -15.23 20.66
N PHE A 179 5.75 -14.38 20.59
CA PHE A 179 5.43 -13.61 19.39
C PHE A 179 6.63 -12.86 18.79
N CYS A 180 7.53 -12.37 19.63
CA CYS A 180 8.74 -11.67 19.19
C CYS A 180 9.72 -12.59 18.44
N THR A 181 9.84 -13.86 18.81
CA THR A 181 10.80 -14.83 18.26
C THR A 181 10.18 -15.79 17.25
N ASN A 182 8.85 -15.88 17.21
CA ASN A 182 8.13 -16.79 16.33
C ASN A 182 8.23 -16.35 14.85
N THR A 183 8.98 -17.12 14.06
CA THR A 183 9.22 -16.87 12.62
C THR A 183 8.02 -17.20 11.74
N GLY A 184 6.98 -17.84 12.28
CA GLY A 184 5.68 -17.98 11.61
C GLY A 184 4.99 -16.63 11.40
N TYR A 185 5.37 -15.60 12.16
CA TYR A 185 4.96 -14.22 11.94
C TYR A 185 6.04 -13.45 11.18
N THR A 186 5.63 -12.74 10.13
CA THR A 186 6.54 -11.87 9.36
C THR A 186 7.15 -10.81 10.27
N MET A 187 8.36 -10.32 9.93
CA MET A 187 9.00 -9.24 10.70
C MET A 187 8.14 -7.98 10.72
N GLU A 188 7.46 -7.72 9.62
CA GLU A 188 6.49 -6.65 9.42
C GLU A 188 5.37 -6.72 10.44
N MET A 189 4.73 -7.88 10.55
CA MET A 189 3.66 -8.11 11.51
C MET A 189 4.16 -7.96 12.96
N ARG A 190 5.36 -8.48 13.25
CA ARG A 190 5.96 -8.34 14.59
C ARG A 190 6.27 -6.89 14.95
N LYS A 191 6.76 -6.09 14.00
CA LYS A 191 6.99 -4.64 14.16
C LYS A 191 5.69 -3.87 14.35
N GLN A 192 4.67 -4.19 13.55
CA GLN A 192 3.39 -3.49 13.57
C GLN A 192 2.64 -3.66 14.89
N TYR A 193 2.65 -4.88 15.46
CA TYR A 193 1.84 -5.22 16.62
C TYR A 193 2.59 -5.17 17.95
N CYS A 194 3.89 -5.44 17.94
CA CYS A 194 4.71 -5.57 19.15
C CYS A 194 6.10 -4.98 18.98
N GLY A 195 6.27 -4.00 18.08
CA GLY A 195 7.57 -3.49 17.72
C GLY A 195 8.40 -3.01 18.92
N VAL A 196 7.79 -2.32 19.88
CA VAL A 196 8.51 -1.76 21.04
C VAL A 196 8.79 -2.85 22.07
N ALA A 197 7.79 -3.63 22.46
CA ALA A 197 7.95 -4.71 23.43
C ALA A 197 8.90 -5.82 22.95
N CYS A 198 8.98 -6.05 21.64
CA CYS A 198 9.93 -6.98 21.02
C CYS A 198 11.29 -6.35 20.71
N GLY A 199 11.46 -5.03 20.92
CA GLY A 199 12.72 -4.33 20.67
C GLY A 199 13.07 -4.14 19.20
N PHE A 200 12.11 -4.29 18.28
CA PHE A 200 12.27 -4.01 16.85
C PHE A 200 12.06 -2.53 16.50
N CYS A 201 11.33 -1.83 17.35
CA CYS A 201 10.99 -0.43 17.22
C CYS A 201 11.34 0.29 18.52
N ASN A 202 11.83 1.50 18.41
CA ASN A 202 11.90 2.44 19.50
C ASN A 202 10.49 3.01 19.76
N ARG A 203 10.26 3.55 20.97
CA ARG A 203 8.99 4.21 21.30
C ARG A 203 8.66 5.36 20.35
N ASP A 204 9.69 5.99 19.80
CA ASP A 204 9.54 7.10 18.86
C ASP A 204 9.01 6.69 17.46
N GLY A 205 8.76 5.40 17.22
CA GLY A 205 8.40 4.89 15.91
C GLY A 205 9.57 4.71 14.94
N SER A 206 10.82 4.89 15.37
CA SER A 206 11.99 4.47 14.58
C SER A 206 12.28 2.98 14.74
N GLN A 207 12.96 2.37 13.76
CA GLN A 207 13.44 0.99 13.89
C GLN A 207 14.70 0.95 14.75
N THR A 208 14.90 -0.17 15.45
CA THR A 208 16.17 -0.50 16.11
C THR A 208 17.06 -1.32 15.17
N ALA A 209 18.35 -1.47 15.51
CA ALA A 209 19.24 -2.39 14.82
C ALA A 209 18.71 -3.84 14.83
N ALA A 210 18.07 -4.26 15.93
CA ALA A 210 17.42 -5.57 16.04
C ALA A 210 16.19 -5.73 15.12
N GLY A 211 15.58 -4.62 14.69
CA GLY A 211 14.54 -4.59 13.66
C GLY A 211 15.04 -4.91 12.25
N GLY A 212 16.33 -5.15 12.02
CA GLY A 212 16.87 -5.51 10.71
C GLY A 212 17.34 -4.33 9.85
N GLY A 213 17.59 -3.16 10.46
CA GLY A 213 18.24 -2.02 9.81
C GLY A 213 19.59 -1.72 10.46
N SER A 214 20.70 -1.90 9.74
CA SER A 214 22.06 -1.58 10.21
C SER A 214 22.31 -0.07 10.39
N THR A 215 21.37 0.76 9.99
CA THR A 215 21.38 2.22 10.14
C THR A 215 19.99 2.67 10.54
N VAL A 216 19.82 3.16 11.77
CA VAL A 216 18.63 3.93 12.14
C VAL A 216 18.73 5.23 11.36
N GLU A 217 18.01 5.31 10.24
CA GLU A 217 17.94 6.54 9.46
C GLU A 217 17.45 7.66 10.37
N GLU A 218 18.19 8.78 10.38
CA GLU A 218 17.87 9.90 11.25
C GLU A 218 16.43 10.36 10.96
N CYS A 219 15.64 10.48 12.01
CA CYS A 219 14.25 10.91 11.93
C CYS A 219 14.21 12.36 11.45
N VAL A 220 14.00 12.55 10.15
CA VAL A 220 13.89 13.86 9.49
C VAL A 220 12.44 14.18 9.14
N ASP A 221 12.08 15.45 9.20
CA ASP A 221 10.76 15.89 8.73
C ASP A 221 10.69 15.75 7.21
N LYS A 222 9.72 14.97 6.73
CA LYS A 222 9.46 14.82 5.29
C LYS A 222 8.77 16.04 4.71
N ASN A 223 8.03 16.78 5.54
CA ASN A 223 7.32 17.98 5.11
C ASN A 223 8.02 19.24 5.63
N ALA A 224 8.34 20.18 4.73
CA ALA A 224 8.97 21.45 5.10
C ALA A 224 8.09 22.33 6.02
N ASN A 225 6.78 22.09 6.05
CA ASN A 225 5.83 22.88 6.84
C ASN A 225 5.68 22.40 8.29
N CYS A 226 6.44 21.39 8.73
CA CYS A 226 6.25 20.80 10.06
C CYS A 226 6.34 21.82 11.19
N ALA A 227 7.32 22.72 11.17
CA ALA A 227 7.43 23.80 12.14
C ALA A 227 6.17 24.69 12.18
N ASN A 228 5.64 25.05 11.02
CA ASN A 228 4.42 25.87 10.92
C ASN A 228 3.17 25.11 11.39
N TRP A 229 3.02 23.83 11.03
CA TRP A 229 1.87 23.01 11.44
C TRP A 229 1.83 22.75 12.94
N VAL A 230 2.98 22.62 13.60
CA VAL A 230 3.04 22.52 15.05
C VAL A 230 2.55 23.80 15.71
N VAL A 231 3.00 24.96 15.23
CA VAL A 231 2.63 26.25 15.84
C VAL A 231 1.17 26.62 15.55
N THR A 232 0.75 26.54 14.30
CA THR A 232 -0.56 27.07 13.87
C THR A 232 -1.72 26.11 14.07
N GLN A 233 -1.46 24.81 13.99
CA GLN A 233 -2.51 23.78 14.05
C GLN A 233 -2.34 22.81 15.21
N ASN A 234 -1.29 22.97 16.01
CA ASN A 234 -0.95 22.02 17.07
C ASN A 234 -0.87 20.56 16.58
N PHE A 235 -0.39 20.38 15.34
CA PHE A 235 -0.47 19.10 14.61
C PHE A 235 0.04 17.90 15.42
N CYS A 236 1.09 18.07 16.22
CA CYS A 236 1.67 16.98 16.99
C CYS A 236 0.86 16.59 18.23
N ALA A 237 0.11 17.51 18.84
CA ALA A 237 -0.74 17.22 20.00
C ALA A 237 -2.18 16.86 19.61
N ARG A 238 -2.58 17.13 18.36
CA ARG A 238 -3.92 16.85 17.83
C ARG A 238 -4.27 15.36 17.91
N ALA A 239 -5.37 15.02 18.59
CA ALA A 239 -5.80 13.63 18.79
C ALA A 239 -6.45 13.00 17.54
N ASP A 240 -6.90 13.81 16.59
CA ASP A 240 -7.50 13.37 15.32
C ASP A 240 -6.47 12.82 14.32
N TYR A 241 -5.18 13.07 14.55
CA TYR A 241 -4.10 12.42 13.81
C TYR A 241 -3.46 11.33 14.68
N SER A 242 -3.31 10.14 14.11
CA SER A 242 -2.53 9.09 14.76
C SER A 242 -1.07 9.51 14.90
N ASN A 243 -0.38 9.02 15.93
CA ASN A 243 1.04 9.27 16.12
C ASN A 243 1.87 8.80 14.91
N SER A 244 1.45 7.72 14.26
CA SER A 244 2.07 7.24 13.01
C SER A 244 1.96 8.26 11.88
N MET A 245 0.82 8.93 11.71
CA MET A 245 0.63 9.95 10.67
C MET A 245 1.48 11.19 10.97
N LYS A 246 1.53 11.60 12.24
CA LYS A 246 2.36 12.74 12.67
C LYS A 246 3.83 12.50 12.39
N LEU A 247 4.33 11.32 12.74
CA LEU A 247 5.73 10.93 12.51
C LEU A 247 6.04 10.69 11.03
N LEU A 248 5.06 10.26 10.22
CA LEU A 248 5.25 10.08 8.78
C LEU A 248 5.60 11.40 8.07
N TYR A 249 4.96 12.51 8.46
CA TYR A 249 5.22 13.82 7.86
C TYR A 249 6.26 14.63 8.61
N CYS A 250 6.18 14.62 9.94
CA CYS A 250 6.89 15.53 10.84
C CYS A 250 7.62 14.76 11.94
N CYS A 251 8.43 13.77 11.53
CA CYS A 251 9.16 12.91 12.43
C CYS A 251 9.96 13.70 13.47
N LYS A 252 10.87 14.58 13.01
CA LYS A 252 11.77 15.34 13.88
C LYS A 252 11.02 16.29 14.77
N THR A 253 10.06 17.03 14.20
CA THR A 253 9.34 18.09 14.93
C THR A 253 8.31 17.54 15.91
N CYS A 254 7.58 16.47 15.57
CA CYS A 254 6.53 15.93 16.44
C CYS A 254 7.02 14.99 17.53
N ARG A 255 8.19 14.38 17.34
CA ARG A 255 8.72 13.38 18.27
C ARG A 255 8.85 13.92 19.72
N PRO A 256 9.42 15.10 20.00
CA PRO A 256 9.49 15.61 21.37
C PRO A 256 8.12 15.79 22.04
N VAL A 257 7.08 16.13 21.27
CA VAL A 257 5.72 16.37 21.79
C VAL A 257 5.00 15.06 22.07
N ILE A 258 5.09 14.08 21.17
CA ILE A 258 4.40 12.80 21.29
C ILE A 258 4.99 11.96 22.43
N PHE A 259 6.30 12.05 22.65
CA PHE A 259 7.01 11.26 23.66
C PHE A 259 7.44 12.08 24.86
N ALA A 260 6.97 13.32 24.98
CA ALA A 260 7.10 14.05 26.22
C ALA A 260 6.52 13.17 27.34
N PRO A 261 7.29 12.87 28.40
CA PRO A 261 6.73 12.20 29.55
C PRO A 261 5.55 13.06 29.99
N SER A 262 4.36 12.47 30.00
CA SER A 262 3.18 13.11 30.55
C SER A 262 3.48 13.33 32.03
N THR A 263 3.95 14.52 32.38
CA THR A 263 4.14 14.93 33.76
C THR A 263 2.80 14.69 34.43
N PRO A 264 2.70 13.79 35.44
CA PRO A 264 1.44 13.57 36.11
C PRO A 264 0.95 14.93 36.59
N ALA A 265 -0.21 15.36 36.13
CA ALA A 265 -0.83 16.56 36.66
C ALA A 265 -0.95 16.32 38.16
N ALA A 266 -0.22 17.09 38.97
CA ALA A 266 -0.31 17.05 40.41
C ALA A 266 -1.76 17.37 40.74
N SER A 267 -2.56 16.35 41.01
CA SER A 267 -3.93 16.49 41.47
C SER A 267 -3.87 17.21 42.80
N THR A 268 -4.16 18.51 42.78
CA THR A 268 -4.32 19.31 43.98
C THR A 268 -5.51 18.74 44.73
N ALA A 269 -5.22 17.87 45.71
CA ALA A 269 -6.22 17.39 46.65
C ALA A 269 -6.69 18.59 47.47
N ALA A 270 -7.86 19.13 47.12
CA ALA A 270 -8.55 20.11 47.94
C ALA A 270 -9.09 19.38 49.20
N SER A 271 -8.31 19.43 50.28
CA SER A 271 -8.78 19.05 51.62
C SER A 271 -9.74 20.12 52.13
N GLY A 272 -11.05 19.89 51.94
CA GLY A 272 -12.08 20.62 52.65
C GLY A 272 -12.10 20.19 54.12
N ALA A 273 -11.54 21.03 54.99
CA ALA A 273 -11.76 20.96 56.43
C ALA A 273 -13.04 21.74 56.74
N THR A 274 -14.10 21.04 57.15
CA THR A 274 -15.28 21.69 57.72
C THR A 274 -15.10 21.74 59.23
N ASP A 275 -14.96 22.96 59.72
CA ASP A 275 -14.88 23.35 61.11
C ASP A 275 -16.25 23.14 61.79
N ALA A 276 -16.24 22.53 62.98
CA ALA A 276 -17.42 22.31 63.80
C ALA A 276 -17.33 23.25 65.01
N THR A 277 -18.15 24.29 65.01
CA THR A 277 -18.27 25.23 66.13
C THR A 277 -19.53 24.89 66.94
N THR A 278 -19.29 24.68 68.25
CA THR A 278 -20.17 24.76 69.45
C THR A 278 -21.67 24.62 69.32
#